data_AF-A0A2E4JPZ0-F1
#
_entry.id   AF-A0A2E4JPZ0-F1
#
_cell.length_a   1.000
_cell.length_b   1.000
_cell.length_c   1.000
_cell.angle_alpha   90.00
_cell.angle_beta   90.00
_cell.angle_gamma   90.00
#
_symmetry.space_group_name_H-M   'P 1'
#
loop_
_entity.id
_entity.type
_entity.pdbx_description
1 polymer ?
#
loop_
_entity_poly.entity_id
_entity_poly.type
_entity_poly.pdbx_seq_one_letter_code
_entity_poly.pdbx_strand_id
1 'polypeptide(L)'
;MVCKGRCTSYKAQKPIGAGRYALGQKRCQICEIFLKWDGLWCPCCGYRLRTKPRNLKFKTKLRAKIDGQKIAEMKIMSFHESV
;
A
#
# COMPACT_ATOMS: atom_id res chain seq x y z
N MET A 1 -0.43 -15.06 17.74
CA MET A 1 -1.62 -14.16 17.82
C MET A 1 -2.52 -14.47 16.64
N VAL A 2 -3.76 -14.91 16.91
CA VAL A 2 -4.73 -15.33 15.88
C VAL A 2 -5.54 -14.14 15.35
N CYS A 3 -6.07 -14.27 14.14
CA CYS A 3 -6.95 -13.25 13.57
C CYS A 3 -8.30 -13.23 14.30
N LYS A 4 -8.69 -12.08 14.84
CA LYS A 4 -9.97 -11.82 15.55
C LYS A 4 -11.09 -11.30 14.63
N GLY A 5 -10.92 -11.31 13.31
CA GLY A 5 -11.94 -10.86 12.35
C GLY A 5 -12.13 -9.34 12.20
N ARG A 6 -11.82 -8.51 13.20
CA ARG A 6 -12.05 -7.04 13.15
C ARG A 6 -11.39 -6.28 11.99
N CYS A 7 -10.43 -6.87 11.30
CA CYS A 7 -9.76 -6.24 10.15
C CYS A 7 -10.56 -6.34 8.84
N THR A 8 -11.65 -7.11 8.78
CA THR A 8 -12.53 -7.21 7.59
C THR A 8 -13.19 -5.88 7.25
N SER A 9 -13.52 -5.05 8.23
CA SER A 9 -14.09 -3.72 8.02
C SER A 9 -13.15 -2.78 7.25
N TYR A 10 -11.84 -3.02 7.33
CA TYR A 10 -10.80 -2.23 6.65
C TYR A 10 -10.30 -2.90 5.37
N LYS A 11 -10.96 -3.98 4.93
CA LYS A 11 -10.53 -4.77 3.77
C LYS A 11 -10.51 -3.90 2.52
N ALA A 12 -9.36 -3.83 1.88
CA ALA A 12 -9.19 -3.07 0.66
C ALA A 12 -9.74 -3.85 -0.54
N GLN A 13 -10.45 -3.14 -1.41
CA GLN A 13 -10.94 -3.69 -2.68
C GLN A 13 -9.78 -3.98 -3.63
N LYS A 14 -9.94 -4.99 -4.49
CA LYS A 14 -8.93 -5.33 -5.49
C LYS A 14 -8.90 -4.21 -6.55
N PRO A 15 -7.76 -3.52 -6.72
CA PRO A 15 -7.68 -2.48 -7.72
C PRO A 15 -7.62 -3.07 -9.14
N ILE A 16 -8.20 -2.35 -10.09
CA ILE A 16 -8.18 -2.68 -11.51
C ILE A 16 -6.97 -1.95 -12.13
N GLY A 17 -6.13 -2.66 -12.87
CA GLY A 17 -4.97 -2.09 -13.58
C GLY A 17 -3.75 -1.69 -12.72
N ALA A 18 -3.90 -1.52 -11.40
CA ALA A 18 -2.83 -1.11 -10.49
C ALA A 18 -2.37 -2.20 -9.51
N GLY A 19 -1.11 -2.12 -9.06
CA GLY A 19 -0.59 -3.02 -8.03
C GLY A 19 -1.07 -2.59 -6.65
N ARG A 20 -1.53 -3.53 -5.82
CA ARG A 20 -2.06 -3.25 -4.46
C ARG A 20 -1.13 -2.38 -3.61
N TYR A 21 0.17 -2.68 -3.60
CA TYR A 21 1.17 -1.92 -2.83
C TYR A 21 1.41 -0.51 -3.37
N ALA A 22 1.20 -0.27 -4.68
CA ALA A 22 1.35 1.06 -5.27
C ALA A 22 0.25 2.01 -4.81
N LEU A 23 -0.96 1.48 -4.56
CA LEU A 23 -2.09 2.23 -3.99
C LEU A 23 -2.06 2.31 -2.46
N GLY A 24 -0.93 1.98 -1.84
CA GLY A 24 -0.79 2.02 -0.37
C GLY A 24 -1.54 0.93 0.38
N GLN A 25 -2.11 -0.07 -0.30
CA GLN A 25 -2.76 -1.19 0.38
C GLN A 25 -1.71 -2.06 1.07
N LYS A 26 -1.96 -2.39 2.33
CA LYS A 26 -1.04 -3.16 3.16
C LYS A 26 -1.57 -4.57 3.37
N ARG A 27 -0.70 -5.58 3.38
CA ARG A 27 -1.10 -6.98 3.64
C ARG A 27 -0.78 -7.37 5.08
N CYS A 28 -1.76 -7.91 5.79
CA CYS A 28 -1.50 -8.60 7.05
C CYS A 28 -1.09 -10.05 6.76
N GLN A 29 0.02 -10.55 7.35
CA GLN A 29 0.42 -11.95 7.15
C GLN A 29 -0.41 -12.95 7.92
N ILE A 30 -0.94 -12.56 9.08
CA ILE A 30 -1.73 -13.45 9.94
C ILE A 30 -3.17 -13.55 9.44
N CYS A 31 -3.79 -12.42 9.12
CA CYS A 31 -5.15 -12.38 8.61
C CYS A 31 -5.24 -12.56 7.09
N GLU A 32 -4.10 -12.58 6.41
CA GLU A 32 -3.94 -12.77 4.96
C GLU A 32 -4.69 -11.80 4.02
N ILE A 33 -5.41 -10.82 4.58
CA ILE A 33 -6.13 -9.80 3.84
C ILE A 33 -5.26 -8.58 3.50
N PHE A 34 -5.70 -7.87 2.47
CA PHE A 34 -5.25 -6.52 2.17
C PHE A 34 -6.19 -5.52 2.84
N LEU A 35 -5.63 -4.49 3.46
CA LEU A 35 -6.36 -3.47 4.18
C LEU A 35 -5.79 -2.08 3.88
N LYS A 36 -6.68 -1.08 3.91
CA LYS A 36 -6.31 0.34 3.84
C LYS A 36 -6.34 0.86 5.26
N TRP A 37 -5.16 1.10 5.82
CA TRP A 37 -4.97 1.49 7.21
C TRP A 37 -3.73 2.36 7.33
N ASP A 38 -3.81 3.46 8.06
CA ASP A 38 -2.71 4.40 8.18
C ASP A 38 -1.59 3.85 9.08
N GLY A 39 -1.94 3.04 10.08
CA GLY A 39 -0.98 2.42 11.00
C GLY A 39 -0.05 1.38 10.36
N LEU A 40 1.03 1.06 11.08
CA LEU A 40 2.00 0.01 10.73
C LEU A 40 1.58 -1.39 11.21
N TRP A 41 0.61 -1.47 12.12
CA TRP A 41 0.19 -2.68 12.80
C TRP A 41 -1.25 -3.01 12.45
N CYS A 42 -1.55 -4.30 12.32
CA CYS A 42 -2.90 -4.76 12.04
C CYS A 42 -3.81 -4.51 13.26
N PRO A 43 -4.96 -3.81 13.11
CA PRO A 43 -5.87 -3.53 14.23
C PRO A 43 -6.52 -4.81 14.82
N CYS A 44 -6.42 -5.92 14.10
CA CYS A 44 -7.00 -7.19 14.49
C CYS A 44 -6.03 -8.07 15.29
N CYS A 45 -4.89 -8.44 14.69
CA CYS A 45 -3.94 -9.40 15.26
C CYS A 45 -2.68 -8.75 15.84
N GLY A 46 -2.53 -7.42 15.72
CA GLY A 46 -1.34 -6.71 16.17
C GLY A 46 -0.08 -7.02 15.35
N TYR A 47 -0.17 -7.79 14.27
CA TYR A 47 1.00 -8.12 13.45
C TYR A 47 1.38 -6.96 12.52
N ARG A 48 2.68 -6.76 12.30
CA ARG A 48 3.20 -5.70 11.43
C ARG A 48 2.75 -5.90 9.99
N LEU A 49 2.16 -4.87 9.41
CA LEU A 49 1.62 -4.88 8.06
C LEU A 49 2.75 -4.81 7.03
N ARG A 50 2.64 -5.62 5.97
CA ARG A 50 3.56 -5.56 4.85
C ARG A 50 3.15 -4.47 3.88
N THR A 51 4.06 -3.54 3.63
CA THR A 51 3.93 -2.46 2.64
C THR A 51 4.69 -2.76 1.35
N LYS A 52 5.54 -3.79 1.34
CA LYS A 52 6.38 -4.17 0.21
C LYS A 52 6.11 -5.62 -0.22
N PRO A 53 6.15 -5.92 -1.52
CA PRO A 53 6.07 -7.30 -2.02
C PRO A 53 7.29 -8.11 -1.57
N ARG A 54 7.11 -9.43 -1.44
CA ARG A 54 8.17 -10.35 -1.01
C ARG A 54 9.27 -10.51 -2.08
N ASN A 55 8.85 -10.52 -3.34
CA ASN A 55 9.71 -10.83 -4.48
C ASN A 55 10.51 -9.61 -4.92
N LEU A 56 11.83 -9.79 -5.06
CA LEU A 56 12.77 -8.72 -5.40
C LEU A 56 12.41 -8.04 -6.73
N LYS A 57 12.06 -8.83 -7.76
CA LYS A 57 11.59 -8.34 -9.08
C LYS A 57 10.39 -7.38 -8.99
N PHE A 58 9.46 -7.66 -8.08
CA PHE A 58 8.28 -6.81 -7.89
C PHE A 58 8.59 -5.60 -6.98
N LYS A 59 9.61 -5.70 -6.12
CA LYS A 59 10.09 -4.58 -5.31
C LYS A 59 10.77 -3.51 -6.19
N THR A 60 11.56 -3.90 -7.19
CA THR A 60 12.14 -2.96 -8.17
C THR A 60 11.06 -2.31 -9.02
N LYS A 61 10.09 -3.08 -9.54
CA LYS A 61 8.95 -2.52 -10.30
C LYS A 61 8.10 -1.55 -9.46
N LEU A 62 7.90 -1.83 -8.18
CA LEU A 62 7.16 -0.94 -7.29
C LEU A 62 7.90 0.38 -7.08
N ARG A 63 9.23 0.34 -6.87
CA ARG A 63 10.05 1.56 -6.74
C ARG A 63 9.96 2.43 -7.98
N ALA A 64 10.20 1.86 -9.16
CA ALA A 64 10.13 2.59 -10.43
C ALA A 64 8.75 3.28 -10.64
N LYS A 65 7.65 2.63 -10.26
CA LYS A 65 6.31 3.23 -10.32
C LYS A 65 6.11 4.37 -9.31
N ILE A 66 6.58 4.21 -8.09
CA ILE A 66 6.50 5.25 -7.05
C ILE A 66 7.36 6.45 -7.45
N ASP A 67 8.57 6.22 -7.96
CA ASP A 67 9.49 7.28 -8.37
C ASP A 67 8.91 8.05 -9.57
N GLY A 68 8.31 7.34 -10.54
CA GLY A 68 7.59 7.97 -11.65
C GLY A 68 6.38 8.80 -11.20
N GLN A 69 5.59 8.31 -10.23
CA GLN A 69 4.47 9.07 -9.67
C GLN A 69 4.94 10.34 -8.95
N LYS A 70 6.02 10.27 -8.16
CA LYS A 70 6.60 11.43 -7.48
C LYS A 70 7.11 12.49 -8.45
N ILE A 71 7.75 12.07 -9.55
CA ILE A 71 8.22 12.98 -10.60
C ILE A 71 7.02 13.68 -11.26
N ALA A 72 5.93 12.95 -11.52
CA ALA A 72 4.72 13.52 -12.10
C ALA A 72 4.05 14.53 -11.14
N GLU A 73 3.89 14.19 -9.86
CA GLU A 73 3.35 15.10 -8.84
C GLU A 73 4.22 16.36 -8.68
N MET A 74 5.55 16.21 -8.66
CA MET A 74 6.49 17.33 -8.57
C MET A 74 6.38 18.27 -9.78
N LYS A 75 6.18 17.73 -10.98
CA LYS A 75 6.02 18.51 -12.22
C LYS A 75 4.70 19.29 -12.24
N ILE A 76 3.66 18.75 -11.62
CA ILE A 76 2.37 19.43 -11.46
C ILE A 76 2.49 20.58 -10.46
N MET A 77 3.15 20.36 -9.32
CA MET A 77 3.39 21.42 -8.31
C MET A 77 4.23 22.57 -8.85
N SER A 78 5.27 22.29 -9.65
CA SER A 78 6.10 23.36 -10.25
C SER A 78 5.34 24.23 -11.25
N PHE A 79 4.26 23.72 -11.85
CA PHE A 79 3.46 24.47 -12.82
C PHE A 79 2.42 25.39 -12.15
N HIS A 80 1.97 25.05 -10.94
CA HIS A 80 0.95 25.79 -10.19
C HIS A 80 1.53 26.97 -9.38
N GLU A 81 2.84 27.04 -9.20
CA GLU A 81 3.54 28.15 -8.51
C GLU A 81 4.02 29.24 -9.48
N SER A 82 3.75 29.08 -10.79
CA SER A 82 4.12 30.01 -11.86
C SER A 82 2.94 30.85 -12.40
N VAL A 83 1.76 30.80 -11.75
CA VAL A 83 0.57 31.62 -12.04
C VAL A 83 0.28 32.53 -10.86
#